data_AF-A0A1Q6WTN5-F1
#
_entry.id   AF-A0A1Q6WTN5-F1
#
_cell.length_a   1.000
_cell.length_b   1.000
_cell.length_c   1.000
_cell.angle_alpha   90.00
_cell.angle_beta   90.00
_cell.angle_gamma   90.00
#
_symmetry.space_group_name_H-M   'P 1'
#
loop_
_entity.id
_entity.type
_entity.pdbx_description
1 polymer ?
#
loop_
_entity_poly.entity_id
_entity_poly.type
_entity_poly.pdbx_seq_one_letter_code
_entity_poly.pdbx_strand_id
1 'polypeptide(L)'
;MGRRVGALQMATVTCDICGGIFSQRYLPSHKRLAHSKRGYSASAPMIEKEAIQEIASLYGNLSNKGRRRVVRLLAAKDKDLEKGQKIQ
;
A
#
# COMPACT_ATOMS: atom_id res chain seq x y z
N MET A 1 -44.09 27.67 -18.92
CA MET A 1 -43.32 26.42 -19.11
C MET A 1 -41.85 26.70 -18.82
N GLY A 2 -41.40 26.57 -17.57
CA GLY A 2 -40.01 26.83 -17.18
C GLY A 2 -39.23 25.53 -17.03
N ARG A 3 -38.29 25.23 -17.94
CA ARG A 3 -37.39 24.08 -17.81
C ARG A 3 -36.34 24.39 -16.75
N ARG A 4 -36.39 23.68 -15.61
CA ARG A 4 -35.32 23.69 -14.62
C ARG A 4 -34.12 22.96 -15.22
N VAL A 5 -33.03 23.68 -15.46
CA VAL A 5 -31.73 23.07 -15.74
C VAL A 5 -31.22 22.52 -14.41
N GLY A 6 -31.57 21.26 -14.12
CA GLY A 6 -31.04 20.55 -12.97
C GLY A 6 -29.54 20.34 -13.18
N ALA A 7 -28.72 21.04 -12.40
CA ALA A 7 -27.31 20.73 -12.30
C ALA A 7 -27.17 19.27 -11.85
N LEU A 8 -26.61 18.42 -12.71
CA LEU A 8 -26.20 17.06 -12.37
C LEU A 8 -25.07 17.19 -11.35
N GLN A 9 -25.41 17.30 -10.06
CA GLN A 9 -24.43 17.15 -8.98
C GLN A 9 -23.83 15.76 -9.11
N MET A 10 -22.62 15.70 -9.68
CA MET A 10 -21.79 14.51 -9.68
C MET A 10 -21.48 14.23 -8.21
N ALA A 11 -22.17 13.26 -7.61
CA ALA A 11 -21.89 12.84 -6.25
C ALA A 11 -20.42 12.43 -6.16
N THR A 12 -19.64 13.21 -5.41
CA THR A 12 -18.26 12.88 -5.07
C THR A 12 -18.27 12.01 -3.83
N VAL A 13 -17.41 11.00 -3.82
CA VAL A 13 -17.31 9.97 -2.79
C VAL A 13 -15.84 9.73 -2.47
N THR A 14 -15.56 9.50 -1.20
CA THR A 14 -14.21 9.22 -0.71
C THR A 14 -13.88 7.74 -0.88
N CYS A 15 -12.66 7.44 -1.29
CA CYS A 15 -12.14 6.09 -1.29
C CYS A 15 -11.78 5.69 0.15
N ASP A 16 -12.42 4.64 0.66
CA ASP A 16 -12.17 4.04 1.98
C ASP A 16 -10.75 3.46 2.16
N ILE A 17 -9.99 3.26 1.07
CA ILE A 17 -8.66 2.66 1.11
C ILE A 17 -7.55 3.72 1.14
N CYS A 18 -7.67 4.80 0.35
CA CYS A 18 -6.64 5.83 0.24
C CYS A 18 -7.10 7.25 0.61
N GLY A 19 -8.37 7.43 0.97
CA GLY A 19 -8.94 8.74 1.33
C GLY A 19 -9.18 9.70 0.16
N GLY A 20 -8.81 9.33 -1.08
CA GLY A 20 -8.97 10.19 -2.25
C GLY A 20 -10.43 10.45 -2.60
N ILE A 21 -10.73 11.65 -3.12
CA ILE A 21 -12.08 12.06 -3.51
C ILE A 21 -12.27 11.80 -5.00
N PHE A 22 -13.26 10.98 -5.35
CA PHE A 22 -13.57 10.61 -6.74
C PHE A 22 -15.05 10.80 -7.03
N SER A 23 -15.42 10.88 -8.30
CA SER A 23 -16.83 10.79 -8.69
C SER A 23 -17.37 9.38 -8.41
N GLN A 24 -18.64 9.25 -8.02
CA GLN A 24 -19.25 7.96 -7.68
C GLN A 24 -19.14 6.90 -8.78
N ARG A 25 -19.19 7.32 -10.05
CA ARG A 25 -18.98 6.42 -11.20
C ARG A 25 -17.55 5.92 -11.35
N TYR A 26 -16.57 6.69 -10.87
CA TYR A 26 -15.13 6.38 -11.06
C TYR A 26 -14.53 5.63 -9.87
N LEU A 27 -15.16 5.67 -8.70
CA LEU A 27 -14.69 4.99 -7.49
C LEU A 27 -14.53 3.46 -7.66
N PRO A 28 -15.44 2.72 -8.32
CA PRO A 28 -15.23 1.29 -8.57
C PRO A 28 -14.01 1.00 -9.45
N SER A 29 -13.81 1.79 -10.51
CA SER A 29 -12.65 1.67 -11.40
C SER A 29 -11.34 2.03 -10.69
N HIS A 30 -11.36 3.10 -9.89
CA HIS A 30 -10.24 3.48 -9.04
C HIS A 30 -9.87 2.36 -8.06
N LYS A 31 -10.85 1.83 -7.31
CA LYS A 31 -10.63 0.70 -6.40
C LYS A 31 -10.05 -0.51 -7.12
N ARG A 32 -10.56 -0.83 -8.30
CA ARG A 32 -10.04 -1.94 -9.10
C ARG A 32 -8.64 -1.67 -9.63
N LEU A 33 -8.27 -0.47 -10.04
CA LEU A 33 -6.95 -0.25 -10.68
C LEU A 33 -5.85 0.10 -9.67
N ALA A 34 -6.19 0.89 -8.65
CA ALA A 34 -5.25 1.33 -7.62
C ALA A 34 -5.15 0.35 -6.43
N HIS A 35 -6.18 -0.47 -6.22
CA HIS A 35 -6.29 -1.35 -5.06
C HIS A 35 -6.64 -2.80 -5.41
N SER A 36 -6.56 -3.22 -6.69
CA SER A 36 -6.59 -4.65 -7.03
C SER A 36 -5.33 -5.34 -6.50
N LYS A 37 -5.35 -5.66 -5.22
CA LYS A 37 -4.33 -6.45 -4.57
C LYS A 37 -4.49 -7.91 -4.99
N ARG A 38 -4.05 -8.20 -6.22
CA ARG A 38 -3.40 -9.47 -6.57
C ARG A 38 -1.91 -9.27 -6.88
N GLY A 39 -1.38 -8.13 -6.47
CA GLY A 39 0.03 -7.82 -6.44
C GLY A 39 0.23 -6.88 -5.25
N TYR A 40 1.22 -7.20 -4.44
CA TYR A 40 1.75 -6.36 -3.39
C TYR A 40 2.32 -5.08 -4.04
N SER A 41 1.46 -4.10 -4.37
CA SER A 41 1.88 -2.87 -5.05
C SER A 41 1.99 -1.71 -4.06
N ALA A 42 3.24 -1.31 -3.87
CA ALA A 42 3.70 -0.12 -3.18
C ALA A 42 3.09 1.16 -3.78
N SER A 43 1.99 1.66 -3.20
CA SER A 43 1.40 2.93 -3.64
C SER A 43 0.72 3.71 -2.50
N ALA A 44 1.44 3.84 -1.40
CA ALA A 44 1.52 5.06 -0.59
C ALA A 44 3.01 5.15 -0.18
N PRO A 45 3.58 6.34 0.10
CA PRO A 45 4.71 6.36 1.01
C PRO A 45 4.13 5.88 2.34
N MET A 46 4.09 4.56 2.54
CA MET A 46 4.08 4.01 3.87
C MET A 46 5.32 4.64 4.48
N ILE A 47 5.10 5.59 5.39
CA ILE A 47 6.20 6.29 6.05
C ILE A 47 7.11 5.17 6.53
N GLU A 48 8.40 5.21 6.24
CA GLU A 48 9.33 4.11 6.55
C GLU A 48 9.09 3.54 7.97
N LYS A 49 8.78 4.45 8.90
CA LYS A 49 8.28 4.18 10.24
C LYS A 49 7.09 3.21 10.34
N GLU A 50 6.02 3.43 9.59
CA GLU A 50 4.85 2.56 9.54
C GLU A 50 5.21 1.18 8.97
N ALA A 51 6.04 1.13 7.93
CA ALA A 51 6.51 -0.14 7.34
C ALA A 51 7.33 -0.94 8.36
N ILE A 52 8.25 -0.27 9.06
CA ILE A 52 9.04 -0.87 10.14
C ILE A 52 8.11 -1.39 11.25
N GLN A 53 7.09 -0.62 11.63
CA GLN A 53 6.16 -1.00 12.69
C GLN A 53 5.30 -2.22 12.31
N GLU A 54 4.85 -2.31 11.06
CA GLU A 54 4.12 -3.47 10.56
C GLU A 54 5.02 -4.71 10.50
N ILE A 55 6.26 -4.57 10.02
CA ILE A 55 7.26 -5.66 10.02
C ILE A 55 7.53 -6.15 11.44
N ALA A 56 7.69 -5.24 12.41
CA ALA A 56 7.91 -5.59 13.81
C ALA A 56 6.72 -6.35 14.41
N SER A 57 5.50 -5.92 14.08
CA SER A 57 4.25 -6.59 14.52
C SER A 57 4.15 -8.01 13.96
N LEU A 58 4.42 -8.17 12.65
CA LEU A 58 4.45 -9.48 12.00
C LEU A 58 5.53 -10.38 12.59
N TYR A 59 6.72 -9.86 12.87
CA TYR A 59 7.81 -10.59 13.51
C TYR A 59 7.45 -11.06 14.92
N GLY A 60 6.71 -10.22 15.67
CA GLY A 60 6.16 -10.54 16.98
C GLY A 60 5.23 -11.76 16.94
N ASN A 61 4.41 -11.89 15.92
CA ASN A 61 3.46 -13.00 15.76
C ASN A 61 4.11 -14.34 15.34
N LEU A 62 5.39 -14.34 14.98
CA LEU A 62 6.10 -15.56 14.59
C LEU A 62 6.54 -16.40 15.79
N SER A 63 6.54 -17.71 15.59
CA SER A 63 7.22 -18.65 16.51
C SER A 63 8.73 -18.39 16.54
N ASN A 64 9.41 -18.87 17.60
CA ASN A 64 10.87 -18.80 17.71
C ASN A 64 11.61 -19.39 16.50
N LYS A 65 11.08 -20.47 15.90
CA LYS A 65 11.65 -21.04 14.65
C LYS A 65 11.43 -20.12 13.45
N GLY A 66 10.29 -19.43 13.36
CA GLY A 66 10.00 -18.43 12.35
C GLY A 66 10.94 -17.22 12.45
N ARG A 67 11.06 -16.64 13.65
CA ARG A 67 11.95 -15.51 13.93
C ARG A 67 13.41 -15.79 13.53
N ARG A 68 13.95 -16.95 13.91
CA ARG A 68 15.31 -17.39 13.50
C ARG A 68 15.49 -17.54 11.98
N ARG A 69 14.43 -17.84 11.23
CA ARG A 69 14.49 -17.88 9.76
C ARG A 69 14.53 -16.48 9.17
N VAL A 70 13.69 -15.56 9.68
CA VAL A 70 13.68 -14.16 9.24
C VAL A 70 15.05 -13.50 9.46
N VAL A 71 15.66 -13.65 10.64
CA VAL A 71 16.99 -13.07 10.92
C VAL A 71 18.05 -13.57 9.93
N ARG A 72 18.06 -14.87 9.59
CA ARG A 72 19.00 -15.41 8.60
C ARG A 72 18.78 -14.85 7.19
N LEU A 73 17.52 -14.64 6.80
CA LEU A 73 17.19 -14.05 5.50
C LEU A 73 17.59 -12.58 5.42
N LEU A 74 17.36 -11.80 6.48
CA LEU A 74 17.77 -10.39 6.54
C LEU A 74 19.30 -10.27 6.48
N ALA A 75 20.02 -11.07 7.28
CA ALA A 75 21.48 -11.06 7.27
C ALA A 75 22.08 -11.47 5.91
N ALA A 76 21.39 -12.30 5.12
CA ALA A 76 21.81 -12.62 3.76
C ALA A 76 21.59 -11.43 2.82
N LYS A 77 20.43 -10.78 2.89
CA LYS A 77 20.11 -9.59 2.09
C LYS A 77 21.06 -8.43 2.36
N ASP A 78 21.40 -8.17 3.62
CA ASP A 78 22.33 -7.10 3.99
C ASP A 78 23.72 -7.34 3.35
N LYS A 79 24.21 -8.59 3.35
CA LYS A 79 25.46 -8.93 2.67
C LYS A 79 25.42 -8.67 1.16
N ASP A 80 24.27 -8.82 0.52
CA ASP A 80 24.11 -8.55 -0.91
C ASP A 80 24.06 -7.05 -1.20
N LEU A 81 23.49 -6.25 -0.29
CA LEU A 81 23.53 -4.78 -0.36
C LEU A 81 24.96 -4.24 -0.23
N GLU A 82 25.73 -4.75 0.72
CA GLU A 82 27.13 -4.37 0.94
C GLU A 82 28.04 -4.74 -0.26
N LYS A 83 27.76 -5.86 -0.93
CA LYS A 83 28.49 -6.26 -2.13
C LYS A 83 28.16 -5.38 -3.34
N GLY A 84 26.91 -4.94 -3.47
CA GLY A 84 26.49 -4.03 -4.53
C GLY A 84 27.11 -2.64 -4.43
N GLN A 85 27.41 -2.17 -3.21
CA GLN A 85 28.08 -0.88 -2.98
C GLN A 85 29.59 -0.90 -3.26
N LYS A 86 30.24 -2.07 -3.29
CA LYS A 86 31.68 -2.22 -3.60
C LYS A 86 32.02 -2.24 -5.10
N ILE A 87 31.03 -2.18 -5.99
CA ILE A 87 31.19 -2.31 -7.45
C ILE A 87 30.99 -0.95 -8.17
N GLN A 88 30.89 0.16 -7.43
CA GLN A 88 30.89 1.52 -7.99
C GLN A 88 32.19 2.25 -7.68
#